data_AF-A0A832RMD2-F1
#
_entry.id   AF-A0A832RMD2-F1
#
_cell.length_a   1.000
_cell.length_b   1.000
_cell.length_c   1.000
_cell.angle_alpha   90.00
_cell.angle_beta   90.00
_cell.angle_gamma   90.00
#
_symmetry.space_group_name_H-M   'P 1'
#
loop_
_entity.id
_entity.type
_entity.pdbx_description
1 polymer ?
#
loop_
_entity_poly.entity_id
_entity_poly.type
_entity_poly.pdbx_seq_one_letter_code
_entity_poly.pdbx_strand_id
1 'polypeptide(L)'
;MHDKLKIRGARHHNLKNVNLDIPKNKLVVISGLSGSGKSTLAFDTIYAEGQRRYVESLSAYARQFLEMMDKPDVDSIEGLSPAISIQQKTTSKNPRSTVGTTTEIYDYMRLLYARIGIPHCVKCGRKISNQSVESICESVFKDFDEKQILILAPLIQRKKGTYEKLFEQMKKDGYSRARVDGQIIVLEDEIPSLDRQKWHNIEIVVDRLKASKAEKSRLFEAIQTGLKAAKGSVLVSSDKDEKIFSQNNACPYCGLTVGEIEPRTFSFNSPFGSCKACHGLGVKMEFDEDLVIPDKTKSILDGAIVPWSGRFSAFRRQELRSVGKKFGFDLMTPINKMKPEHLRVILQGTDQRINFNYESQTTESRWAYTNSFEG
;
A
#
# COMPACT_ATOMS: atom_id res chain seq x y z
N MET A 1 45.64 -29.00 0.59
CA MET A 1 45.00 -27.67 0.57
C MET A 1 46.09 -26.62 0.69
N HIS A 2 46.03 -25.52 -0.05
CA HIS A 2 46.95 -24.40 0.17
C HIS A 2 46.52 -23.64 1.44
N ASP A 3 47.34 -23.66 2.49
CA ASP A 3 47.07 -22.96 3.75
C ASP A 3 47.35 -21.44 3.69
N LYS A 4 47.86 -20.98 2.55
CA LYS A 4 48.16 -19.58 2.28
C LYS A 4 47.58 -19.14 0.94
N LEU A 5 47.18 -17.88 0.86
CA LEU A 5 46.93 -17.14 -0.37
C LEU A 5 48.26 -16.52 -0.79
N LYS A 6 48.79 -16.94 -1.95
CA LYS A 6 50.05 -16.42 -2.49
C LYS A 6 49.76 -15.45 -3.61
N ILE A 7 50.29 -14.26 -3.51
CA ILE A 7 50.19 -13.20 -4.52
C ILE A 7 51.59 -12.92 -5.03
N ARG A 8 51.79 -12.94 -6.35
CA ARG A 8 53.07 -12.68 -6.99
C ARG A 8 52.94 -11.57 -8.02
N GLY A 9 53.84 -10.61 -7.93
CA GLY A 9 53.95 -9.49 -8.87
C GLY A 9 52.71 -8.62 -9.00
N ALA A 10 52.05 -8.27 -7.90
CA ALA A 10 50.91 -7.35 -7.97
C ALA A 10 51.39 -5.93 -8.31
N ARG A 11 50.88 -5.37 -9.42
CA ARG A 11 51.29 -4.08 -10.00
C ARG A 11 50.12 -3.15 -10.30
N HIS A 12 48.89 -3.57 -10.02
CA HIS A 12 47.72 -2.75 -10.28
C HIS A 12 47.81 -1.38 -9.57
N HIS A 13 47.41 -0.32 -10.28
CA HIS A 13 47.57 1.09 -9.88
C HIS A 13 48.97 1.47 -9.34
N ASN A 14 49.10 1.65 -8.02
CA ASN A 14 50.32 2.14 -7.39
C ASN A 14 51.14 1.04 -6.69
N LEU A 15 50.76 -0.24 -6.89
CA LEU A 15 51.50 -1.37 -6.35
C LEU A 15 52.82 -1.54 -7.12
N LYS A 16 53.93 -1.70 -6.38
CA LYS A 16 55.28 -1.80 -6.96
C LYS A 16 55.76 -3.25 -7.01
N ASN A 17 55.12 -4.07 -7.85
CA ASN A 17 55.47 -5.47 -8.06
C ASN A 17 55.52 -6.30 -6.75
N VAL A 18 54.45 -6.21 -5.97
CA VAL A 18 54.40 -6.73 -4.59
C VAL A 18 54.20 -8.25 -4.59
N ASN A 19 54.98 -8.96 -3.77
CA ASN A 19 54.83 -10.38 -3.47
C ASN A 19 54.38 -10.55 -2.02
N LEU A 20 53.32 -11.31 -1.78
CA LEU A 20 52.74 -11.48 -0.44
C LEU A 20 52.21 -12.91 -0.23
N ASP A 21 52.40 -13.43 0.98
CA ASP A 21 51.78 -14.68 1.43
C ASP A 21 50.83 -14.37 2.60
N ILE A 22 49.53 -14.51 2.38
CA ILE A 22 48.48 -14.26 3.37
C ILE A 22 48.03 -15.60 3.97
N PRO A 23 48.02 -15.79 5.30
CA PRO A 23 47.50 -17.01 5.90
C PRO A 23 45.97 -17.10 5.71
N LYS A 24 45.47 -18.28 5.30
CA LYS A 24 44.03 -18.52 5.19
C LYS A 24 43.38 -18.77 6.55
N ASN A 25 42.06 -18.64 6.60
CA ASN A 25 41.23 -18.92 7.77
C ASN A 25 41.62 -18.09 9.02
N LYS A 26 42.17 -16.90 8.79
CA LYS A 26 42.52 -15.93 9.82
C LYS A 26 41.91 -14.58 9.48
N LEU A 27 41.64 -13.79 10.52
CA LEU A 27 41.35 -12.38 10.36
C LEU A 27 42.65 -11.65 10.01
N VAL A 28 42.76 -11.20 8.76
CA VAL A 28 43.94 -10.49 8.25
C VAL A 28 43.59 -9.02 8.09
N VAL A 29 44.40 -8.15 8.70
CA VAL A 29 44.21 -6.69 8.65
C VAL A 29 45.31 -6.08 7.79
N ILE A 30 44.92 -5.33 6.75
CA ILE A 30 45.83 -4.55 5.91
C ILE A 30 45.83 -3.11 6.43
N SER A 31 46.97 -2.62 6.90
CA SER A 31 47.14 -1.28 7.47
C SER A 31 48.23 -0.48 6.76
N GLY A 32 48.23 0.85 6.93
CA GLY A 32 49.15 1.77 6.28
C GLY A 32 48.55 3.14 5.95
N LEU A 33 49.39 4.12 5.60
CA LEU A 33 49.00 5.50 5.30
C LEU A 33 47.97 5.61 4.16
N SER A 34 47.16 6.67 4.16
CA SER A 34 46.24 6.92 3.04
C SER A 34 46.99 6.95 1.71
N GLY A 35 46.44 6.32 0.68
CA GLY A 35 47.11 6.20 -0.63
C GLY A 35 48.22 5.15 -0.70
N SER A 36 48.52 4.38 0.35
CA SER A 36 49.60 3.36 0.32
C SER A 36 49.31 2.10 -0.52
N GLY A 37 48.19 2.05 -1.25
CA GLY A 37 47.80 0.89 -2.09
C GLY A 37 47.03 -0.22 -1.37
N LYS A 38 46.53 0.02 -0.13
CA LYS A 38 45.74 -0.97 0.63
C LYS A 38 44.48 -1.41 -0.10
N SER A 39 43.68 -0.43 -0.54
CA SER A 39 42.43 -0.69 -1.26
C SER A 39 42.70 -1.34 -2.61
N THR A 40 43.76 -0.92 -3.29
CA THR A 40 44.21 -1.51 -4.55
C THR A 40 44.58 -2.98 -4.40
N LEU A 41 45.31 -3.34 -3.35
CA LEU A 41 45.63 -4.74 -3.08
C LEU A 41 44.37 -5.54 -2.67
N ALA A 42 43.57 -5.02 -1.75
CA ALA A 42 42.43 -5.74 -1.18
C ALA A 42 41.25 -5.89 -2.18
N PHE A 43 40.83 -4.78 -2.79
CA PHE A 43 39.64 -4.70 -3.62
C PHE A 43 39.95 -4.89 -5.10
N ASP A 44 40.88 -4.08 -5.62
CA ASP A 44 41.12 -4.03 -7.06
C ASP A 44 41.98 -5.21 -7.55
N THR A 45 42.68 -5.90 -6.64
CA THR A 45 43.49 -7.08 -6.97
C THR A 45 42.88 -8.38 -6.41
N ILE A 46 42.85 -8.57 -5.08
CA ILE A 46 42.44 -9.84 -4.46
C ILE A 46 40.95 -10.11 -4.68
N TYR A 47 40.09 -9.16 -4.33
CA TYR A 47 38.64 -9.32 -4.49
C TYR A 47 38.23 -9.38 -5.96
N ALA A 48 38.73 -8.48 -6.81
CA ALA A 48 38.44 -8.47 -8.24
C ALA A 48 38.76 -9.81 -8.89
N GLU A 49 39.93 -10.38 -8.58
CA GLU A 49 40.34 -11.67 -9.13
C GLU A 49 39.55 -12.84 -8.54
N GLY A 50 39.17 -12.75 -7.25
CA GLY A 50 38.36 -13.77 -6.58
C GLY A 50 36.94 -13.81 -7.12
N GLN A 51 36.36 -12.64 -7.39
CA GLN A 51 35.06 -12.52 -8.03
C GLN A 51 35.12 -13.01 -9.49
N ARG A 52 36.12 -12.58 -10.27
CA ARG A 52 36.26 -12.98 -11.68
C ARG A 52 36.32 -14.51 -11.83
N ARG A 53 37.23 -15.18 -11.10
CA ARG A 53 37.38 -16.64 -11.15
C ARG A 53 36.12 -17.38 -10.72
N TYR A 54 35.38 -16.84 -9.75
CA TYR A 54 34.11 -17.43 -9.31
C TYR A 54 33.04 -17.30 -10.41
N VAL A 55 32.86 -16.11 -10.99
CA VAL A 55 31.85 -15.90 -12.05
C VAL A 55 32.20 -16.67 -13.32
N GLU A 56 33.48 -16.83 -13.66
CA GLU A 56 33.94 -17.68 -14.77
C GLU A 56 33.49 -19.14 -14.64
N SER A 57 33.22 -19.61 -13.42
CA SER A 57 32.75 -20.97 -13.16
C SER A 57 31.23 -21.16 -13.30
N LEU A 58 30.44 -20.07 -13.36
CA LEU A 58 28.97 -20.15 -13.30
C LEU A 58 28.34 -20.60 -14.61
N SER A 59 28.60 -19.91 -15.73
CA SER A 59 28.04 -20.29 -17.04
C SER A 59 28.95 -19.87 -18.19
N ALA A 60 28.87 -20.60 -19.31
CA ALA A 60 29.63 -20.28 -20.52
C ALA A 60 29.27 -18.89 -21.08
N TYR A 61 28.00 -18.47 -20.93
CA TYR A 61 27.53 -17.14 -21.30
C TYR A 61 28.10 -16.04 -20.40
N ALA A 62 28.17 -16.27 -19.08
CA ALA A 62 28.74 -15.30 -18.16
C ALA A 62 30.23 -15.01 -18.44
N ARG A 63 30.98 -15.99 -18.96
CA ARG A 63 32.38 -15.79 -19.38
C ARG A 63 32.53 -14.72 -20.47
N GLN A 64 31.61 -14.65 -21.43
CA GLN A 64 31.66 -13.65 -22.50
C GLN A 64 31.59 -12.21 -21.98
N PHE A 65 30.88 -11.98 -20.87
CA PHE A 65 30.80 -10.65 -20.23
C PHE A 65 32.01 -10.33 -19.35
N LEU A 66 32.72 -11.34 -18.84
CA LEU A 66 33.91 -11.17 -18.01
C LEU A 66 35.16 -10.83 -18.82
N GLU A 67 35.23 -11.24 -20.08
CA GLU A 67 36.33 -10.86 -20.98
C GLU A 67 36.38 -9.34 -21.24
N MET A 68 35.27 -8.62 -20.97
CA MET A 68 35.21 -7.15 -21.04
C MET A 68 35.64 -6.46 -19.73
N MET A 69 35.88 -7.20 -18.64
CA MET A 69 36.34 -6.62 -17.38
C MET A 69 37.87 -6.54 -17.35
N ASP A 70 38.40 -5.39 -16.91
CA ASP A 70 39.83 -5.23 -16.72
C ASP A 70 40.38 -6.26 -15.74
N LYS A 71 41.32 -7.09 -16.22
CA LYS A 71 42.04 -8.05 -15.38
C LYS A 71 43.04 -7.27 -14.52
N PRO A 72 43.11 -7.54 -13.20
CA PRO A 72 44.12 -6.92 -12.37
C PRO A 72 45.53 -7.31 -12.84
N ASP A 73 46.46 -6.35 -12.83
CA ASP A 73 47.85 -6.58 -13.21
C ASP A 73 48.58 -7.29 -12.07
N VAL A 74 48.68 -8.61 -12.21
CA VAL A 74 49.32 -9.53 -11.26
C VAL A 74 49.88 -10.72 -12.03
N ASP A 75 51.06 -11.22 -11.65
CA ASP A 75 51.67 -12.39 -12.32
C ASP A 75 50.93 -13.68 -11.97
N SER A 76 50.70 -13.90 -10.68
CA SER A 76 49.90 -15.04 -10.23
C SER A 76 49.26 -14.81 -8.87
N ILE A 77 48.07 -15.40 -8.71
CA ILE A 77 47.41 -15.54 -7.42
C ILE A 77 47.01 -17.00 -7.23
N GLU A 78 47.57 -17.65 -6.22
CA GLU A 78 47.30 -19.05 -5.88
C GLU A 78 46.56 -19.17 -4.56
N GLY A 79 45.68 -20.15 -4.47
CA GLY A 79 44.88 -20.37 -3.27
C GLY A 79 43.83 -19.28 -3.04
N LEU A 80 43.31 -18.63 -4.07
CA LEU A 80 42.21 -17.67 -3.92
C LEU A 80 40.88 -18.39 -3.69
N SER A 81 40.12 -17.97 -2.67
CA SER A 81 38.74 -18.41 -2.46
C SER A 81 37.77 -17.47 -3.17
N PRO A 82 36.51 -17.88 -3.43
CA PRO A 82 35.46 -16.94 -3.84
C PRO A 82 35.42 -15.77 -2.86
N ALA A 83 35.52 -14.56 -3.40
CA ALA A 83 35.66 -13.34 -2.59
C ALA A 83 34.36 -12.54 -2.57
N ILE A 84 34.02 -12.00 -1.39
CA ILE A 84 32.89 -11.09 -1.19
C ILE A 84 33.44 -9.78 -0.64
N SER A 85 33.06 -8.67 -1.25
CA SER A 85 33.44 -7.34 -0.80
C SER A 85 32.32 -6.73 0.02
N ILE A 86 32.65 -6.28 1.22
CA ILE A 86 31.75 -5.52 2.09
C ILE A 86 32.34 -4.12 2.18
N GLN A 87 31.79 -3.20 1.40
CA GLN A 87 32.20 -1.79 1.34
C GLN A 87 31.10 -0.89 1.86
N GLN A 88 31.48 0.27 2.38
CA GLN A 88 30.56 1.39 2.60
C GLN A 88 30.24 2.09 1.27
N LYS A 89 29.76 1.35 0.27
CA LYS A 89 29.18 1.97 -0.93
C LYS A 89 27.81 2.50 -0.58
N THR A 90 27.48 3.70 -1.07
CA THR A 90 26.14 4.28 -0.90
C THR A 90 25.10 3.28 -1.36
N THR A 91 24.28 2.81 -0.43
CA THR A 91 23.12 1.96 -0.72
C THR A 91 22.23 2.68 -1.72
N SER A 92 21.70 1.94 -2.71
CA SER A 92 20.80 2.46 -3.72
C SER A 92 19.69 3.32 -3.10
N LYS A 93 19.52 4.56 -3.58
CA LYS A 93 18.48 5.50 -3.13
C LYS A 93 17.11 5.16 -3.74
N ASN A 94 16.75 3.89 -3.76
CA ASN A 94 15.41 3.50 -4.20
C ASN A 94 14.44 3.78 -3.05
N PRO A 95 13.44 4.68 -3.22
CA PRO A 95 12.49 5.03 -2.15
C PRO A 95 11.64 3.83 -1.69
N ARG A 96 11.60 2.75 -2.48
CA ARG A 96 10.92 1.50 -2.15
C ARG A 96 11.83 0.45 -1.51
N SER A 97 13.11 0.75 -1.32
CA SER A 97 14.02 -0.12 -0.58
C SER A 97 14.06 0.34 0.86
N THR A 98 13.70 -0.56 1.78
CA THR A 98 13.78 -0.35 3.23
C THR A 98 14.82 -1.29 3.83
N VAL A 99 15.17 -1.08 5.10
CA VAL A 99 16.01 -2.02 5.86
C VAL A 99 15.42 -3.43 5.82
N GLY A 100 14.09 -3.55 5.93
CA GLY A 100 13.40 -4.84 5.91
C GLY A 100 13.48 -5.56 4.57
N THR A 101 13.46 -4.83 3.44
CA THR A 101 13.63 -5.47 2.12
C THR A 101 15.08 -5.83 1.84
N THR A 102 16.04 -5.00 2.28
CA THR A 102 17.48 -5.28 2.07
C THR A 102 17.98 -6.45 2.90
N THR A 103 17.41 -6.66 4.08
CA THR A 103 17.74 -7.78 4.97
C THR A 103 16.86 -9.02 4.75
N GLU A 104 15.92 -8.96 3.80
CA GLU A 104 14.87 -9.97 3.56
C GLU A 104 13.95 -10.27 4.76
N ILE A 105 14.13 -9.61 5.91
CA ILE A 105 13.27 -9.76 7.09
C ILE A 105 11.81 -9.47 6.73
N TYR A 106 11.57 -8.46 5.88
CA TYR A 106 10.22 -8.15 5.43
C TYR A 106 9.59 -9.30 4.63
N ASP A 107 10.38 -10.08 3.89
CA ASP A 107 9.89 -11.21 3.11
C ASP A 107 9.41 -12.34 4.01
N TYR A 108 10.15 -12.61 5.09
CA TYR A 108 9.71 -13.51 6.15
C TYR A 108 8.47 -12.98 6.88
N MET A 109 8.40 -11.67 7.16
CA MET A 109 7.20 -11.07 7.75
C MET A 109 5.98 -11.26 6.84
N ARG A 110 6.10 -11.01 5.53
CA ARG A 110 5.01 -11.24 4.57
C ARG A 110 4.50 -12.67 4.63
N LEU A 111 5.41 -13.64 4.69
CA LEU A 111 5.05 -15.06 4.83
C LEU A 111 4.38 -15.36 6.16
N LEU A 112 4.90 -14.83 7.27
CA LEU A 112 4.35 -14.98 8.61
C LEU A 112 2.90 -14.46 8.68
N TYR A 113 2.68 -13.22 8.25
CA TYR A 113 1.34 -12.61 8.24
C TYR A 113 0.38 -13.33 7.29
N ALA A 114 0.87 -13.87 6.18
CA ALA A 114 0.01 -14.64 5.28
C ALA A 114 -0.42 -16.00 5.85
N ARG A 115 0.45 -16.65 6.65
CA ARG A 115 0.19 -18.00 7.18
C ARG A 115 -0.60 -18.02 8.47
N ILE A 116 -0.29 -17.10 9.39
CA ILE A 116 -0.90 -17.10 10.74
C ILE A 116 -1.57 -15.77 11.08
N GLY A 117 -1.59 -14.80 10.16
CA GLY A 117 -2.27 -13.53 10.38
C GLY A 117 -3.78 -13.72 10.45
N ILE A 118 -4.39 -13.18 11.50
CA ILE A 118 -5.84 -13.15 11.68
C ILE A 118 -6.35 -11.84 11.06
N PRO A 119 -7.07 -11.87 9.92
CA PRO A 119 -7.58 -10.66 9.30
C PRO A 119 -8.70 -10.07 10.15
N HIS A 120 -8.74 -8.74 10.21
CA HIS A 120 -9.78 -7.98 10.91
C HIS A 120 -10.47 -7.02 9.95
N CYS A 121 -11.76 -6.80 10.16
CA CYS A 121 -12.51 -5.82 9.39
C CYS A 121 -12.13 -4.38 9.80
N VAL A 122 -11.74 -3.54 8.84
CA VAL A 122 -11.41 -2.13 9.11
C VAL A 122 -12.61 -1.26 9.54
N LYS A 123 -13.85 -1.68 9.24
CA LYS A 123 -15.07 -0.92 9.61
C LYS A 123 -15.61 -1.30 10.99
N CYS A 124 -15.58 -2.58 11.36
CA CYS A 124 -16.20 -3.07 12.60
C CYS A 124 -15.24 -3.77 13.57
N GLY A 125 -13.97 -3.94 13.21
CA GLY A 125 -12.92 -4.54 14.06
C GLY A 125 -13.01 -6.05 14.26
N ARG A 126 -14.06 -6.72 13.77
CA ARG A 126 -14.26 -8.15 13.98
C ARG A 126 -13.30 -8.99 13.15
N LYS A 127 -12.97 -10.17 13.66
CA LYS A 127 -12.19 -11.19 12.95
C LYS A 127 -12.93 -11.65 11.70
N ILE A 128 -12.18 -11.76 10.61
CA ILE A 128 -12.64 -12.35 9.36
C ILE A 128 -12.09 -13.77 9.32
N SER A 129 -12.92 -14.74 8.95
CA SER A 129 -12.51 -16.14 8.83
C SER A 129 -13.11 -16.71 7.56
N ASN A 130 -12.28 -17.35 6.75
CA ASN A 130 -12.74 -18.25 5.70
C ASN A 130 -13.05 -19.61 6.35
N GLN A 131 -14.24 -20.13 6.11
CA GLN A 131 -14.64 -21.46 6.55
C GLN A 131 -15.14 -22.27 5.36
N SER A 132 -14.65 -23.52 5.24
CA SER A 132 -15.20 -24.46 4.29
C SER A 132 -16.63 -24.84 4.69
N VAL A 133 -17.42 -25.37 3.76
CA VAL A 133 -18.79 -25.80 4.03
C VAL A 133 -18.82 -26.85 5.16
N GLU A 134 -17.85 -27.76 5.17
CA GLU A 134 -17.68 -28.77 6.23
C GLU A 134 -17.43 -28.12 7.59
N SER A 135 -16.52 -27.14 7.65
CA SER A 135 -16.19 -26.42 8.90
C SER A 135 -17.37 -25.59 9.41
N ILE A 136 -18.17 -25.01 8.50
CA ILE A 136 -19.42 -24.32 8.85
C ILE A 136 -20.40 -25.34 9.44
N CYS A 137 -20.59 -26.50 8.80
CA CYS A 137 -21.48 -27.56 9.33
C CYS A 137 -21.06 -28.01 10.73
N GLU A 138 -19.76 -28.26 10.95
CA GLU A 138 -19.23 -28.63 12.27
C GLU A 138 -19.44 -27.54 13.32
N SER A 139 -19.24 -26.28 12.95
CA SER A 139 -19.50 -25.13 13.83
C SER A 139 -20.98 -25.02 14.18
N VAL A 140 -21.88 -25.24 13.21
CA VAL A 140 -23.33 -25.26 13.43
C VAL A 140 -23.73 -26.38 14.39
N PHE A 141 -23.20 -27.60 14.22
CA PHE A 141 -23.47 -28.69 15.16
C PHE A 141 -22.96 -28.39 16.58
N LYS A 142 -21.81 -27.73 16.70
CA LYS A 142 -21.25 -27.36 18.01
C LYS A 142 -22.05 -26.27 18.70
N ASP A 143 -22.52 -25.28 17.95
CA ASP A 143 -23.17 -24.08 18.49
C ASP A 143 -24.68 -24.25 18.69
N PHE A 144 -25.33 -25.11 17.89
CA PHE A 144 -26.77 -25.28 17.85
C PHE A 144 -27.24 -26.72 18.12
N ASP A 145 -26.44 -27.54 18.77
CA ASP A 145 -26.71 -28.97 19.01
C ASP A 145 -28.16 -29.25 19.45
N GLU A 146 -28.85 -30.13 18.73
CA GLU A 146 -30.24 -30.53 18.93
C GLU A 146 -31.30 -29.39 18.90
N LYS A 147 -30.92 -28.16 18.54
CA LYS A 147 -31.86 -27.04 18.37
C LYS A 147 -32.52 -27.07 16.99
N GLN A 148 -33.71 -26.46 16.90
CA GLN A 148 -34.33 -26.13 15.62
C GLN A 148 -33.61 -24.92 15.03
N ILE A 149 -33.19 -25.03 13.77
CA ILE A 149 -32.45 -23.99 13.06
C ILE A 149 -33.12 -23.63 11.74
N LEU A 150 -32.98 -22.36 11.37
CA LEU A 150 -33.34 -21.79 10.08
C LEU A 150 -32.06 -21.44 9.35
N ILE A 151 -31.89 -22.02 8.15
CA ILE A 151 -30.80 -21.68 7.25
C ILE A 151 -31.28 -20.57 6.33
N LEU A 152 -30.62 -19.42 6.41
CA LEU A 152 -31.00 -18.20 5.73
C LEU A 152 -29.87 -17.75 4.79
N ALA A 153 -30.21 -17.27 3.61
CA ALA A 153 -29.27 -16.65 2.68
C ALA A 153 -29.43 -15.11 2.73
N PRO A 154 -28.54 -14.37 3.41
CA PRO A 154 -28.71 -12.93 3.59
C PRO A 154 -28.33 -12.16 2.31
N LEU A 155 -29.32 -11.71 1.53
CA LEU A 155 -29.07 -10.94 0.31
C LEU A 155 -28.84 -9.45 0.60
N ILE A 156 -29.67 -8.88 1.47
CA ILE A 156 -29.58 -7.48 1.89
C ILE A 156 -29.43 -7.43 3.40
N GLN A 157 -28.39 -6.73 3.86
CA GLN A 157 -28.18 -6.46 5.27
C GLN A 157 -28.02 -4.96 5.45
N ARG A 158 -28.92 -4.34 6.22
CA ARG A 158 -28.92 -2.91 6.55
C ARG A 158 -28.67 -2.04 5.32
N LYS A 159 -29.55 -2.11 4.33
CA LYS A 159 -29.53 -1.16 3.21
C LYS A 159 -30.93 -0.57 2.97
N LYS A 160 -30.95 0.66 2.45
CA LYS A 160 -32.18 1.38 2.13
C LYS A 160 -32.59 1.12 0.68
N GLY A 161 -33.87 0.90 0.43
CA GLY A 161 -34.41 0.65 -0.91
C GLY A 161 -35.70 -0.16 -0.89
N THR A 162 -36.41 -0.17 -2.02
CA THR A 162 -37.70 -0.86 -2.17
C THR A 162 -37.55 -2.33 -2.57
N TYR A 163 -36.43 -2.72 -3.18
CA TYR A 163 -36.03 -4.09 -3.53
C TYR A 163 -37.05 -4.95 -4.31
N GLU A 164 -38.05 -4.37 -4.97
CA GLU A 164 -39.09 -5.09 -5.75
C GLU A 164 -38.49 -6.08 -6.77
N LYS A 165 -37.50 -5.65 -7.55
CA LYS A 165 -36.78 -6.51 -8.53
C LYS A 165 -36.08 -7.71 -7.88
N LEU A 166 -35.65 -7.57 -6.63
CA LEU A 166 -35.00 -8.65 -5.89
C LEU A 166 -36.02 -9.75 -5.56
N PHE A 167 -37.22 -9.37 -5.11
CA PHE A 167 -38.30 -10.31 -4.81
C PHE A 167 -38.80 -11.03 -6.06
N GLU A 168 -38.93 -10.33 -7.19
CA GLU A 168 -39.25 -10.96 -8.47
C GLU A 168 -38.19 -11.99 -8.89
N GLN A 169 -36.91 -11.69 -8.66
CA GLN A 169 -35.81 -12.60 -8.97
C GLN A 169 -35.83 -13.82 -8.04
N MET A 170 -36.08 -13.65 -6.74
CA MET A 170 -36.26 -14.77 -5.81
C MET A 170 -37.39 -15.71 -6.24
N LYS A 171 -38.51 -15.15 -6.72
CA LYS A 171 -39.66 -15.92 -7.20
C LYS A 171 -39.32 -16.70 -8.48
N LYS A 172 -38.58 -16.09 -9.41
CA LYS A 172 -38.08 -16.76 -10.63
C LYS A 172 -37.10 -17.88 -10.31
N ASP A 173 -36.28 -17.70 -9.28
CA ASP A 173 -35.32 -18.71 -8.81
C ASP A 173 -36.00 -19.85 -8.02
N GLY A 174 -37.32 -19.77 -7.79
CA GLY A 174 -38.13 -20.84 -7.20
C GLY A 174 -38.22 -20.84 -5.67
N TYR A 175 -37.78 -19.76 -5.00
CA TYR A 175 -37.90 -19.66 -3.55
C TYR A 175 -39.33 -19.29 -3.14
N SER A 176 -39.87 -19.99 -2.14
CA SER A 176 -41.23 -19.78 -1.64
C SER A 176 -41.30 -18.85 -0.43
N ARG A 177 -40.21 -18.70 0.33
CA ARG A 177 -40.19 -17.93 1.59
C ARG A 177 -38.98 -17.01 1.69
N ALA A 178 -39.22 -15.82 2.22
CA ALA A 178 -38.17 -14.86 2.57
C ALA A 178 -38.43 -14.33 3.98
N ARG A 179 -37.37 -13.88 4.66
CA ARG A 179 -37.46 -13.14 5.91
C ARG A 179 -37.10 -11.69 5.62
N VAL A 180 -38.02 -10.79 5.96
CA VAL A 180 -37.88 -9.34 5.74
C VAL A 180 -38.06 -8.65 7.08
N ASP A 181 -37.04 -7.92 7.53
CA ASP A 181 -37.03 -7.22 8.82
C ASP A 181 -37.45 -8.11 10.02
N GLY A 182 -37.07 -9.39 9.97
CA GLY A 182 -37.37 -10.38 11.01
C GLY A 182 -38.70 -11.11 10.85
N GLN A 183 -39.57 -10.70 9.91
CA GLN A 183 -40.84 -11.38 9.63
C GLN A 183 -40.70 -12.32 8.42
N ILE A 184 -41.18 -13.55 8.54
CA ILE A 184 -41.18 -14.51 7.43
C ILE A 184 -42.43 -14.28 6.59
N ILE A 185 -42.22 -14.05 5.29
CA ILE A 185 -43.25 -13.85 4.28
C ILE A 185 -43.22 -14.98 3.26
N VAL A 186 -44.37 -15.27 2.65
CA VAL A 186 -44.49 -16.18 1.52
C VAL A 186 -44.42 -15.36 0.23
N LEU A 187 -43.53 -15.73 -0.69
CA LEU A 187 -43.27 -14.99 -1.93
C LEU A 187 -44.33 -15.21 -3.04
N GLU A 188 -45.25 -16.15 -2.81
CA GLU A 188 -46.40 -16.38 -3.69
C GLU A 188 -47.47 -15.28 -3.54
N ASP A 189 -47.60 -14.73 -2.34
CA ASP A 189 -48.51 -13.63 -1.98
C ASP A 189 -48.00 -12.27 -2.50
N GLU A 190 -48.72 -11.18 -2.16
CA GLU A 190 -48.33 -9.82 -2.53
C GLU A 190 -46.93 -9.46 -1.98
N ILE A 191 -46.06 -8.99 -2.88
CA ILE A 191 -44.72 -8.53 -2.52
C ILE A 191 -44.86 -7.28 -1.64
N PRO A 192 -44.30 -7.26 -0.42
CA PRO A 192 -44.41 -6.10 0.45
C PRO A 192 -43.69 -4.90 -0.16
N SER A 193 -44.39 -3.77 -0.26
CA SER A 193 -43.79 -2.51 -0.67
C SER A 193 -42.91 -1.97 0.47
N LEU A 194 -41.59 -2.05 0.30
CA LEU A 194 -40.62 -1.55 1.28
C LEU A 194 -40.37 -0.05 1.10
N ASP A 195 -40.17 0.66 2.21
CA ASP A 195 -39.93 2.10 2.22
C ASP A 195 -38.49 2.43 1.79
N ARG A 196 -38.36 3.25 0.74
CA ARG A 196 -37.05 3.65 0.19
C ARG A 196 -36.14 4.32 1.22
N GLN A 197 -36.66 4.94 2.27
CA GLN A 197 -35.86 5.67 3.27
C GLN A 197 -35.48 4.86 4.51
N LYS A 198 -36.08 3.67 4.70
CA LYS A 198 -35.84 2.80 5.87
C LYS A 198 -34.77 1.75 5.58
N TRP A 199 -34.15 1.28 6.65
CA TRP A 199 -33.13 0.23 6.58
C TRP A 199 -33.83 -1.12 6.59
N HIS A 200 -33.54 -1.94 5.59
CA HIS A 200 -34.14 -3.26 5.45
C HIS A 200 -33.07 -4.36 5.56
N ASN A 201 -33.48 -5.50 6.11
CA ASN A 201 -32.78 -6.78 6.04
C ASN A 201 -33.66 -7.76 5.26
N ILE A 202 -33.08 -8.41 4.24
CA ILE A 202 -33.80 -9.37 3.39
C ILE A 202 -32.96 -10.63 3.29
N GLU A 203 -33.51 -11.72 3.78
CA GLU A 203 -32.90 -13.05 3.72
C GLU A 203 -33.83 -14.06 3.03
N ILE A 204 -33.28 -14.96 2.23
CA ILE A 204 -34.05 -16.10 1.70
C ILE A 204 -34.09 -17.18 2.77
N VAL A 205 -35.26 -17.81 2.99
CA VAL A 205 -35.35 -19.00 3.83
C VAL A 205 -35.04 -20.22 2.96
N VAL A 206 -33.89 -20.85 3.19
CA VAL A 206 -33.42 -21.99 2.37
C VAL A 206 -33.98 -23.30 2.90
N ASP A 207 -33.79 -23.57 4.19
CA ASP A 207 -34.31 -24.79 4.83
C ASP A 207 -34.55 -24.55 6.33
N ARG A 208 -35.39 -25.40 6.93
CA ARG A 208 -35.65 -25.49 8.36
C ARG A 208 -35.47 -26.94 8.80
N LEU A 209 -34.50 -27.17 9.67
CA LEU A 209 -34.13 -28.51 10.12
C LEU A 209 -33.63 -28.51 11.56
N LYS A 210 -33.46 -29.70 12.15
CA LYS A 210 -32.89 -29.84 13.49
C LYS A 210 -31.39 -30.06 13.36
N ALA A 211 -30.58 -29.35 14.12
CA ALA A 211 -29.12 -29.50 14.10
C ALA A 211 -28.68 -30.81 14.78
N SER A 212 -29.01 -31.95 14.16
CA SER A 212 -28.68 -33.29 14.64
C SER A 212 -27.72 -33.98 13.67
N LYS A 213 -26.84 -34.85 14.17
CA LYS A 213 -25.86 -35.56 13.32
C LYS A 213 -26.50 -36.45 12.25
N ALA A 214 -27.75 -36.88 12.46
CA ALA A 214 -28.51 -37.66 11.48
C ALA A 214 -28.86 -36.83 10.23
N GLU A 215 -29.07 -35.51 10.37
CA GLU A 215 -29.40 -34.61 9.26
C GLU A 215 -28.17 -33.97 8.59
N LYS A 216 -26.97 -34.53 8.79
CA LYS A 216 -25.70 -33.95 8.26
C LYS A 216 -25.71 -33.68 6.76
N SER A 217 -26.23 -34.62 5.95
CA SER A 217 -26.29 -34.44 4.49
C SER A 217 -27.21 -33.27 4.11
N ARG A 218 -28.36 -33.17 4.77
CA ARG A 218 -29.35 -32.12 4.53
C ARG A 218 -28.84 -30.74 4.96
N LEU A 219 -28.16 -30.66 6.11
CA LEU A 219 -27.54 -29.42 6.57
C LEU A 219 -26.45 -28.94 5.59
N PHE A 220 -25.63 -29.85 5.06
CA PHE A 220 -24.59 -29.54 4.09
C PHE A 220 -25.19 -28.96 2.79
N GLU A 221 -26.21 -29.60 2.23
CA GLU A 221 -26.91 -29.12 1.04
C GLU A 221 -27.60 -27.76 1.28
N ALA A 222 -28.23 -27.58 2.43
CA ALA A 222 -28.88 -26.32 2.80
C ALA A 222 -27.86 -25.17 2.94
N ILE A 223 -26.72 -25.40 3.60
CA ILE A 223 -25.65 -24.42 3.72
C ILE A 223 -25.05 -24.11 2.35
N GLN A 224 -24.77 -25.13 1.52
CA GLN A 224 -24.22 -24.93 0.18
C GLN A 224 -25.17 -24.12 -0.71
N THR A 225 -26.47 -24.39 -0.63
CA THR A 225 -27.51 -23.64 -1.35
C THR A 225 -27.59 -22.20 -0.86
N GLY A 226 -27.57 -21.99 0.47
CA GLY A 226 -27.57 -20.64 1.06
C GLY A 226 -26.34 -19.81 0.69
N LEU A 227 -25.15 -20.42 0.75
CA LEU A 227 -23.91 -19.80 0.31
C LEU A 227 -23.97 -19.41 -1.17
N LYS A 228 -24.50 -20.28 -2.04
CA LYS A 228 -24.65 -19.99 -3.48
C LYS A 228 -25.63 -18.83 -3.72
N ALA A 229 -26.75 -18.82 -3.01
CA ALA A 229 -27.76 -17.77 -3.13
C ALA A 229 -27.25 -16.39 -2.66
N ALA A 230 -26.55 -16.34 -1.52
CA ALA A 230 -26.03 -15.09 -0.93
C ALA A 230 -24.53 -14.85 -1.19
N LYS A 231 -24.01 -15.36 -2.32
CA LYS A 231 -22.63 -15.12 -2.83
C LYS A 231 -21.52 -15.32 -1.78
N GLY A 232 -21.61 -16.42 -1.04
CA GLY A 232 -20.60 -16.88 -0.08
C GLY A 232 -20.88 -16.47 1.37
N SER A 233 -22.11 -16.14 1.73
CA SER A 233 -22.54 -15.92 3.12
C SER A 233 -23.80 -16.71 3.45
N VAL A 234 -23.92 -17.16 4.70
CA VAL A 234 -25.09 -17.89 5.19
C VAL A 234 -25.35 -17.48 6.62
N LEU A 235 -26.61 -17.27 6.99
CA LEU A 235 -27.04 -16.93 8.33
C LEU A 235 -27.79 -18.14 8.91
N VAL A 236 -27.39 -18.57 10.10
CA VAL A 236 -28.07 -19.63 10.85
C VAL A 236 -28.74 -18.99 12.05
N SER A 237 -30.05 -19.17 12.15
CA SER A 237 -30.87 -18.63 13.24
C SER A 237 -31.51 -19.78 14.01
N SER A 238 -31.46 -19.70 15.33
CA SER A 238 -32.25 -20.47 16.29
C SER A 238 -32.92 -19.48 17.24
N ASP A 239 -34.00 -19.88 17.94
CA ASP A 239 -34.95 -19.00 18.65
C ASP A 239 -34.37 -17.76 19.38
N LYS A 240 -33.13 -17.84 19.91
CA LYS A 240 -32.43 -16.74 20.58
C LYS A 240 -31.03 -16.43 20.04
N ASP A 241 -30.50 -17.23 19.12
CA ASP A 241 -29.11 -17.18 18.68
C ASP A 241 -29.04 -17.05 17.15
N GLU A 242 -28.33 -16.04 16.66
CA GLU A 242 -28.07 -15.85 15.23
C GLU A 242 -26.57 -15.78 14.97
N LYS A 243 -26.08 -16.59 14.02
CA LYS A 243 -24.68 -16.60 13.60
C LYS A 243 -24.57 -16.57 12.08
N ILE A 244 -23.77 -15.64 11.58
CA ILE A 244 -23.46 -15.54 10.14
C ILE A 244 -22.12 -16.21 9.90
N PHE A 245 -22.08 -17.08 8.90
CA PHE A 245 -20.89 -17.75 8.40
C PHE A 245 -20.60 -17.26 6.99
N SER A 246 -19.32 -17.26 6.59
CA SER A 246 -18.90 -16.88 5.25
C SER A 246 -17.83 -17.82 4.72
N GLN A 247 -17.97 -18.18 3.45
CA GLN A 247 -17.00 -18.95 2.68
C GLN A 247 -15.93 -18.04 2.05
N ASN A 248 -16.21 -16.74 1.97
CA ASN A 248 -15.26 -15.76 1.48
C ASN A 248 -14.56 -15.14 2.70
N ASN A 249 -13.31 -14.68 2.57
CA ASN A 249 -12.65 -13.81 3.57
C ASN A 249 -13.39 -12.46 3.65
N ALA A 250 -14.63 -12.48 4.13
CA ALA A 250 -15.55 -11.36 4.12
C ALA A 250 -16.13 -11.14 5.52
N CYS A 251 -16.28 -9.86 5.85
CA CYS A 251 -16.95 -9.40 7.04
C CYS A 251 -18.44 -9.74 6.97
N PRO A 252 -18.99 -10.55 7.90
CA PRO A 252 -20.37 -11.03 7.84
C PRO A 252 -21.45 -9.95 7.96
N TYR A 253 -21.08 -8.75 8.43
CA TYR A 253 -22.02 -7.65 8.75
C TYR A 253 -21.90 -6.45 7.83
N CYS A 254 -20.73 -6.26 7.25
CA CYS A 254 -20.40 -5.07 6.48
C CYS A 254 -20.10 -5.38 5.02
N GLY A 255 -20.05 -6.67 4.66
CA GLY A 255 -19.79 -7.15 3.31
C GLY A 255 -18.39 -6.80 2.80
N LEU A 256 -17.48 -6.34 3.66
CA LEU A 256 -16.10 -6.04 3.29
C LEU A 256 -15.35 -7.35 3.05
N THR A 257 -14.94 -7.57 1.81
CA THR A 257 -14.12 -8.72 1.42
C THR A 257 -12.65 -8.33 1.38
N VAL A 258 -11.80 -9.13 2.03
CA VAL A 258 -10.33 -8.95 2.09
C VAL A 258 -9.63 -9.72 0.96
N GLY A 259 -10.31 -10.66 0.30
CA GLY A 259 -9.74 -11.50 -0.75
C GLY A 259 -8.86 -12.62 -0.20
N GLU A 260 -8.07 -13.27 -1.04
CA GLU A 260 -7.10 -14.27 -0.58
C GLU A 260 -5.92 -13.60 0.13
N ILE A 261 -5.50 -14.20 1.23
CA ILE A 261 -4.37 -13.72 2.02
C ILE A 261 -3.13 -14.49 1.57
N GLU A 262 -2.27 -13.81 0.84
CA GLU A 262 -1.03 -14.38 0.30
C GLU A 262 0.15 -13.47 0.63
N PRO A 263 1.40 -13.95 0.65
CA PRO A 263 2.55 -13.11 0.97
C PRO A 263 2.65 -11.85 0.08
N ARG A 264 2.20 -11.92 -1.18
CA ARG A 264 2.19 -10.78 -2.11
C ARG A 264 1.23 -9.66 -1.71
N THR A 265 0.15 -9.95 -0.99
CA THR A 265 -0.81 -8.92 -0.52
C THR A 265 -0.24 -8.07 0.60
N PHE A 266 0.82 -8.52 1.26
CA PHE A 266 1.60 -7.74 2.22
C PHE A 266 2.78 -7.00 1.57
N SER A 267 2.93 -7.06 0.24
CA SER A 267 4.00 -6.37 -0.46
C SER A 267 3.57 -4.97 -0.89
N PHE A 268 4.18 -3.92 -0.32
CA PHE A 268 3.99 -2.55 -0.80
C PHE A 268 4.60 -2.31 -2.20
N ASN A 269 5.48 -3.21 -2.65
CA ASN A 269 6.03 -3.21 -4.01
C ASN A 269 5.13 -3.89 -5.06
N SER A 270 4.06 -4.54 -4.61
CA SER A 270 3.09 -5.18 -5.49
C SER A 270 1.80 -4.37 -5.55
N PRO A 271 1.13 -4.25 -6.71
CA PRO A 271 -0.18 -3.61 -6.80
C PRO A 271 -1.23 -4.18 -5.83
N PHE A 272 -1.11 -5.47 -5.49
CA PHE A 272 -2.01 -6.17 -4.58
C PHE A 272 -1.93 -5.69 -3.13
N GLY A 273 -0.75 -5.28 -2.67
CA GLY A 273 -0.51 -4.83 -1.29
C GLY A 273 -0.18 -3.34 -1.15
N SER A 274 0.09 -2.66 -2.26
CA SER A 274 0.44 -1.24 -2.24
C SER A 274 -0.76 -0.36 -1.87
N CYS A 275 -0.51 0.64 -1.03
CA CYS A 275 -1.50 1.69 -0.77
C CYS A 275 -1.84 2.43 -2.07
N LYS A 276 -3.13 2.60 -2.37
CA LYS A 276 -3.59 3.26 -3.61
C LYS A 276 -3.27 4.76 -3.67
N ALA A 277 -3.17 5.43 -2.53
CA ALA A 277 -2.93 6.87 -2.47
C ALA A 277 -1.47 7.25 -2.76
N CYS A 278 -0.51 6.42 -2.32
CA CYS A 278 0.93 6.67 -2.49
C CYS A 278 1.64 5.61 -3.34
N HIS A 279 0.90 4.66 -3.93
CA HIS A 279 1.43 3.54 -4.71
C HIS A 279 2.57 2.78 -4.01
N GLY A 280 2.41 2.58 -2.70
CA GLY A 280 3.38 1.86 -1.87
C GLY A 280 4.66 2.64 -1.52
N LEU A 281 4.75 3.93 -1.82
CA LEU A 281 5.89 4.77 -1.43
C LEU A 281 5.88 5.13 0.05
N GLY A 282 4.71 5.12 0.70
CA GLY A 282 4.55 5.54 2.09
C GLY A 282 4.67 7.06 2.33
N VAL A 283 5.01 7.83 1.29
CA VAL A 283 5.13 9.28 1.32
C VAL A 283 4.30 9.93 0.22
N LYS A 284 3.86 11.17 0.47
CA LYS A 284 3.23 12.04 -0.53
C LYS A 284 3.96 13.38 -0.47
N MET A 285 4.32 13.90 -1.63
CA MET A 285 4.96 15.21 -1.73
C MET A 285 3.86 16.27 -1.68
N GLU A 286 3.92 17.14 -0.69
CA GLU A 286 3.01 18.26 -0.50
C GLU A 286 3.83 19.52 -0.19
N PHE A 287 3.24 20.69 -0.43
CA PHE A 287 3.87 21.95 -0.07
C PHE A 287 3.77 22.17 1.44
N ASP A 288 4.89 22.52 2.06
CA ASP A 288 4.95 22.91 3.46
C ASP A 288 4.81 24.43 3.57
N GLU A 289 3.77 24.89 4.25
CA GLU A 289 3.48 26.31 4.44
C GLU A 289 4.63 27.05 5.13
N ASP A 290 5.37 26.39 6.03
CA ASP A 290 6.48 27.00 6.77
C ASP A 290 7.73 27.15 5.89
N LEU A 291 7.89 26.29 4.87
CA LEU A 291 8.95 26.47 3.86
C LEU A 291 8.56 27.53 2.82
N VAL A 292 7.26 27.70 2.54
CA VAL A 292 6.75 28.74 1.64
C VAL A 292 6.82 30.12 2.30
N ILE A 293 6.51 30.20 3.61
CA ILE A 293 6.50 31.42 4.42
C ILE A 293 7.39 31.24 5.67
N PRO A 294 8.72 31.26 5.53
CA PRO A 294 9.63 31.03 6.65
C PRO A 294 9.60 32.17 7.67
N ASP A 295 9.34 33.41 7.24
CA ASP A 295 9.26 34.59 8.09
C ASP A 295 7.88 35.22 8.03
N LYS A 296 7.01 34.82 8.98
CA LYS A 296 5.64 35.33 9.10
C LYS A 296 5.56 36.78 9.62
N THR A 297 6.69 37.40 10.00
CA THR A 297 6.71 38.81 10.44
C THR A 297 6.77 39.79 9.28
N LYS A 298 7.14 39.33 8.08
CA LYS A 298 7.14 40.13 6.86
C LYS A 298 5.76 40.22 6.23
N SER A 299 5.54 41.27 5.45
CA SER A 299 4.38 41.39 4.58
C SER A 299 4.60 40.64 3.25
N ILE A 300 3.53 40.47 2.47
CA ILE A 300 3.64 39.82 1.15
C ILE A 300 4.55 40.65 0.22
N LEU A 301 4.46 41.99 0.31
CA LEU A 301 5.30 42.88 -0.50
C LEU A 301 6.75 42.90 -0.04
N ASP A 302 7.03 42.66 1.24
CA ASP A 302 8.38 42.50 1.78
C ASP A 302 8.99 41.12 1.49
N GLY A 303 8.27 40.28 0.74
CA GLY A 303 8.75 38.96 0.31
C GLY A 303 8.56 37.86 1.33
N ALA A 304 7.51 37.90 2.16
CA ALA A 304 7.17 36.82 3.09
C ALA A 304 6.98 35.46 2.38
N ILE A 305 6.43 35.47 1.16
CA ILE A 305 6.19 34.25 0.35
C ILE A 305 7.37 34.04 -0.61
N VAL A 306 8.26 33.11 -0.26
CA VAL A 306 9.55 32.91 -0.94
C VAL A 306 9.41 32.55 -2.41
N PRO A 307 8.53 31.62 -2.83
CA PRO A 307 8.37 31.26 -4.24
C PRO A 307 7.92 32.41 -5.14
N TRP A 308 7.40 33.50 -4.55
CA TRP A 308 6.85 34.65 -5.28
C TRP A 308 7.83 35.82 -5.39
N SER A 309 9.04 35.65 -4.87
CA SER A 309 10.15 36.61 -5.03
C SER A 309 10.72 36.57 -6.46
N GLY A 310 11.20 37.71 -6.98
CA GLY A 310 11.90 37.78 -8.28
C GLY A 310 11.03 38.20 -9.50
N ARG A 311 11.33 37.63 -10.68
CA ARG A 311 10.82 38.09 -12.00
C ARG A 311 9.30 38.03 -12.17
N PHE A 312 8.59 37.16 -11.43
CA PHE A 312 7.13 37.05 -11.47
C PHE A 312 6.40 38.02 -10.54
N SER A 313 7.14 38.85 -9.80
CA SER A 313 6.56 39.70 -8.76
C SER A 313 5.66 40.82 -9.30
N ALA A 314 5.89 41.35 -10.50
CA ALA A 314 5.10 42.49 -11.01
C ALA A 314 3.65 42.11 -11.37
N PHE A 315 3.46 41.02 -12.11
CA PHE A 315 2.13 40.51 -12.48
C PHE A 315 1.38 40.00 -11.26
N ARG A 316 2.03 39.12 -10.46
CA ARG A 316 1.43 38.54 -9.26
C ARG A 316 1.07 39.59 -8.20
N ARG A 317 1.84 40.68 -8.07
CA ARG A 317 1.47 41.81 -7.20
C ARG A 317 0.15 42.47 -7.63
N GLN A 318 -0.08 42.68 -8.92
CA GLN A 318 -1.31 43.29 -9.42
C GLN A 318 -2.52 42.36 -9.25
N GLU A 319 -2.30 41.07 -9.46
CA GLU A 319 -3.28 40.01 -9.20
C GLU A 319 -3.68 39.97 -7.71
N LEU A 320 -2.71 39.84 -6.81
CA LEU A 320 -2.94 39.82 -5.36
C LEU A 320 -3.55 41.12 -4.84
N ARG A 321 -3.28 42.28 -5.46
CA ARG A 321 -4.00 43.53 -5.13
C ARG A 321 -5.47 43.45 -5.47
N SER A 322 -5.83 42.81 -6.58
CA SER A 322 -7.23 42.61 -6.98
C SER A 322 -7.94 41.64 -6.03
N VAL A 323 -7.25 40.58 -5.59
CA VAL A 323 -7.74 39.67 -4.54
C VAL A 323 -7.92 40.40 -3.20
N GLY A 324 -6.92 41.15 -2.77
CA GLY A 324 -6.96 41.94 -1.52
C GLY A 324 -8.10 42.95 -1.50
N LYS A 325 -8.39 43.62 -2.62
CA LYS A 325 -9.55 44.53 -2.76
C LYS A 325 -10.89 43.81 -2.61
N LYS A 326 -11.00 42.57 -3.10
CA LYS A 326 -12.25 41.78 -3.03
C LYS A 326 -12.50 41.23 -1.63
N PHE A 327 -11.46 40.75 -0.95
CA PHE A 327 -11.55 40.08 0.35
C PHE A 327 -11.24 41.00 1.55
N GLY A 328 -10.79 42.23 1.30
CA GLY A 328 -10.58 43.24 2.35
C GLY A 328 -9.27 43.06 3.12
N PHE A 329 -8.17 42.68 2.45
CA PHE A 329 -6.85 42.60 3.07
C PHE A 329 -5.80 43.43 2.32
N ASP A 330 -4.82 43.94 3.06
CA ASP A 330 -3.71 44.72 2.52
C ASP A 330 -2.43 43.87 2.46
N LEU A 331 -1.72 43.96 1.33
CA LEU A 331 -0.49 43.21 1.07
C LEU A 331 0.71 43.70 1.90
N MET A 332 0.63 44.90 2.49
CA MET A 332 1.61 45.43 3.44
C MET A 332 1.40 44.91 4.87
N THR A 333 0.30 44.20 5.14
CA THR A 333 0.07 43.63 6.48
C THR A 333 1.04 42.46 6.69
N PRO A 334 1.79 42.41 7.81
CA PRO A 334 2.56 41.23 8.21
C PRO A 334 1.70 39.97 8.24
N ILE A 335 2.22 38.83 7.76
CA ILE A 335 1.45 37.57 7.68
C ILE A 335 0.90 37.15 9.06
N ASN A 336 1.68 37.34 10.14
CA ASN A 336 1.27 37.03 11.51
C ASN A 336 0.10 37.90 12.05
N LYS A 337 -0.19 39.03 11.40
CA LYS A 337 -1.31 39.92 11.72
C LYS A 337 -2.50 39.73 10.78
N MET A 338 -2.36 38.93 9.72
CA MET A 338 -3.46 38.61 8.81
C MET A 338 -4.43 37.61 9.44
N LYS A 339 -5.71 37.73 9.08
CA LYS A 339 -6.71 36.72 9.46
C LYS A 339 -6.42 35.40 8.74
N PRO A 340 -6.63 34.23 9.40
CA PRO A 340 -6.40 32.92 8.77
C PRO A 340 -7.16 32.71 7.47
N GLU A 341 -8.37 33.28 7.35
CA GLU A 341 -9.18 33.21 6.13
C GLU A 341 -8.51 33.90 4.94
N HIS A 342 -7.86 35.05 5.17
CA HIS A 342 -7.15 35.78 4.12
C HIS A 342 -5.93 34.97 3.65
N LEU A 343 -5.18 34.39 4.59
CA LEU A 343 -4.03 33.53 4.28
C LEU A 343 -4.45 32.30 3.49
N ARG A 344 -5.60 31.70 3.83
CA ARG A 344 -6.17 30.57 3.08
C ARG A 344 -6.50 30.96 1.65
N VAL A 345 -7.15 32.11 1.42
CA VAL A 345 -7.45 32.59 0.05
C VAL A 345 -6.16 32.83 -0.74
N ILE A 346 -5.10 33.30 -0.08
CA ILE A 346 -3.80 33.52 -0.72
C ILE A 346 -3.11 32.20 -1.08
N LEU A 347 -3.15 31.18 -0.21
CA LEU A 347 -2.40 29.93 -0.40
C LEU A 347 -3.17 28.85 -1.17
N GLN A 348 -4.50 28.83 -1.05
CA GLN A 348 -5.37 27.76 -1.59
C GLN A 348 -6.35 28.28 -2.66
N GLY A 349 -6.38 29.59 -2.91
CA GLY A 349 -7.26 30.19 -3.89
C GLY A 349 -8.72 30.34 -3.45
N THR A 350 -9.58 30.69 -4.41
CA THR A 350 -11.03 30.83 -4.26
C THR A 350 -11.75 30.66 -5.59
N ASP A 351 -12.91 30.00 -5.55
CA ASP A 351 -13.81 29.84 -6.70
C ASP A 351 -14.60 31.12 -7.04
N GLN A 352 -14.51 32.16 -6.21
CA GLN A 352 -15.19 33.43 -6.49
C GLN A 352 -14.56 34.11 -7.70
N ARG A 353 -15.43 34.60 -8.60
CA ARG A 353 -14.99 35.39 -9.76
C ARG A 353 -14.46 36.75 -9.30
N ILE A 354 -13.19 37.02 -9.62
CA ILE A 354 -12.49 38.27 -9.35
C ILE A 354 -12.15 38.93 -10.69
N ASN A 355 -12.36 40.24 -10.78
CA ASN A 355 -11.94 41.03 -11.93
C ASN A 355 -10.47 41.40 -11.74
N PHE A 356 -9.60 40.79 -12.54
CA PHE A 356 -8.18 41.07 -12.56
C PHE A 356 -7.89 42.13 -13.61
N ASN A 357 -7.23 43.20 -13.19
CA ASN A 357 -6.76 44.26 -14.07
C ASN A 357 -5.24 44.27 -14.05
N TYR A 358 -4.64 44.15 -15.23
CA TYR A 358 -3.20 44.20 -15.44
C TYR A 358 -2.81 45.40 -16.30
N GLU A 359 -1.80 46.13 -15.84
CA GLU A 359 -1.16 47.21 -16.58
C GLU A 359 0.32 46.85 -16.76
N SER A 360 0.77 46.86 -18.03
CA SER A 360 2.17 46.61 -18.35
C SER A 360 3.05 47.75 -17.84
N GLN A 361 4.22 47.41 -17.31
CA GLN A 361 5.18 48.42 -16.82
C GLN A 361 5.98 49.06 -17.96
N THR A 362 5.99 48.47 -19.15
CA THR A 362 6.85 48.87 -20.29
C THR A 362 6.07 49.35 -21.51
N THR A 363 4.75 49.14 -21.54
CA THR A 363 3.88 49.46 -22.68
C THR A 363 2.55 50.02 -22.15
N GLU A 364 1.85 50.85 -22.93
CA GLU A 364 0.51 51.38 -22.56
C GLU A 364 -0.62 50.33 -22.63
N SER A 365 -0.27 49.04 -22.70
CA SER A 365 -1.24 47.96 -22.81
C SER A 365 -1.87 47.66 -21.44
N ARG A 366 -3.21 47.66 -21.43
CA ARG A 366 -4.04 47.25 -20.30
C ARG A 366 -4.82 46.00 -20.68
N TRP A 367 -4.91 45.06 -19.76
CA TRP A 367 -5.65 43.82 -19.95
C TRP A 367 -6.51 43.55 -18.72
N ALA A 368 -7.77 43.15 -18.94
CA ALA A 368 -8.70 42.84 -17.88
C ALA A 368 -9.42 41.52 -18.18
N TYR A 369 -9.56 40.66 -17.18
CA TYR A 369 -10.28 39.40 -17.29
C TYR A 369 -10.91 39.02 -15.95
N THR A 370 -11.95 38.19 -16.01
CA THR A 370 -12.68 37.74 -14.82
C THR A 370 -12.47 36.25 -14.63
N ASN A 371 -11.76 35.86 -13.56
CA ASN A 371 -11.53 34.45 -13.25
C ASN A 371 -11.52 34.17 -11.74
N SER A 372 -11.48 32.89 -11.37
CA SER A 372 -11.12 32.46 -10.02
C SER A 372 -9.63 32.68 -9.76
N PHE A 373 -9.24 32.78 -8.49
CA PHE A 373 -7.83 32.82 -8.07
C PHE A 373 -7.44 31.43 -7.58
N GLU A 374 -6.33 30.86 -8.07
CA GLU A 374 -6.00 29.45 -7.79
C GLU A 374 -5.04 29.25 -6.60
N GLY A 375 -4.49 30.34 -6.03
CA GLY A 375 -3.49 30.28 -4.94
C GLY A 375 -2.07 30.41 -5.46
#